data_AF-A0A0G0CGU2-F1
#
_entry.id   AF-A0A0G0CGU2-F1
#
_cell.length_a   1.000
_cell.length_b   1.000
_cell.length_c   1.000
_cell.angle_alpha   90.00
_cell.angle_beta   90.00
_cell.angle_gamma   90.00
#
_symmetry.space_group_name_H-M   'P 1'
#
loop_
_entity.id
_entity.type
_entity.pdbx_description
1 polymer ?
#
loop_
_entity_poly.entity_id
_entity_poly.type
_entity_poly.pdbx_seq_one_letter_code
_entity_poly.pdbx_strand_id
1 'polypeptide(L)'
;MAKGFSSSGFTLVELLTVIGVLSVIFTVAIAVINPIEQIQKLRDAQRESNLKQISNAMDAFYNDNNAYPIDIAELDGATKYIQSVPTDPSNADTTNYLYIFADTSDSLPQWYALFASLENKDSSKSLCALEKIQTNDGCLPQNNRDTNGDLIYNYCVVAGDVDCAYINSLQL
;
A
#
# COMPACT_ATOMS: atom_id res chain seq x y z
N MET A 1 49.01 -38.75 -8.72
CA MET A 1 49.53 -37.90 -7.62
C MET A 1 48.36 -37.09 -7.07
N ALA A 2 47.84 -37.46 -5.90
CA ALA A 2 46.78 -36.72 -5.22
C ALA A 2 47.43 -35.77 -4.20
N LYS A 3 47.22 -34.46 -4.39
CA LYS A 3 47.75 -33.41 -3.54
C LYS A 3 46.83 -33.29 -2.32
N GLY A 4 47.27 -33.76 -1.16
CA GLY A 4 46.52 -33.65 0.09
C GLY A 4 46.38 -32.18 0.50
N PHE A 5 45.14 -31.73 0.71
CA PHE A 5 44.86 -30.43 1.31
C PHE A 5 45.29 -30.45 2.77
N SER A 6 46.24 -29.58 3.15
CA SER A 6 46.57 -29.32 4.55
C SER A 6 45.35 -28.71 5.24
N SER A 7 44.72 -29.43 6.15
CA SER A 7 43.63 -28.90 6.99
C SER A 7 44.24 -28.07 8.12
N SER A 8 44.53 -26.80 7.86
CA SER A 8 44.74 -25.82 8.93
C SER A 8 43.38 -25.52 9.55
N GLY A 9 43.15 -26.02 10.77
CA GLY A 9 41.94 -25.75 11.54
C GLY A 9 41.99 -24.37 12.20
N PHE A 10 40.83 -23.72 12.32
CA PHE A 10 40.67 -22.49 13.09
C PHE A 10 40.95 -22.74 14.57
N THR A 11 41.60 -21.78 15.24
CA THR A 11 41.82 -21.87 16.68
C THR A 11 40.56 -21.47 17.45
N LEU A 12 40.36 -22.02 18.66
CA LEU A 12 39.23 -21.66 19.53
C LEU A 12 39.21 -20.16 19.86
N VAL A 13 40.38 -19.55 20.03
CA VAL A 13 40.53 -18.12 20.33
C VAL A 13 40.05 -17.27 19.16
N GLU A 14 40.36 -17.68 17.93
CA GLU A 14 40.03 -16.96 16.71
C GLU A 14 38.52 -16.96 16.45
N LEU A 15 37.83 -18.08 16.70
CA LEU A 15 36.37 -18.13 16.66
C LEU A 15 35.73 -17.26 17.76
N LEU A 16 36.29 -17.28 18.98
CA LEU A 16 35.77 -16.53 20.12
C LEU A 16 35.91 -15.01 19.94
N THR A 17 37.02 -14.54 19.38
CA THR A 17 37.19 -13.11 19.09
C THR A 17 36.26 -12.64 17.96
N VAL A 18 36.00 -13.48 16.96
CA VAL A 18 35.13 -13.13 15.83
C VAL A 18 33.69 -12.95 16.30
N ILE A 19 33.14 -13.89 17.07
CA ILE A 19 31.77 -13.73 17.61
C ILE A 19 31.67 -12.55 18.59
N GLY A 20 32.75 -12.22 19.31
CA GLY A 20 32.83 -11.06 20.19
C GLY A 20 32.81 -9.74 19.43
N VAL A 21 33.53 -9.64 18.31
CA VAL A 21 33.48 -8.44 17.46
C VAL A 21 32.16 -8.35 16.69
N LEU A 22 31.65 -9.48 16.18
CA LEU A 22 30.36 -9.52 15.47
C LEU A 22 29.20 -9.06 16.34
N SER A 23 29.17 -9.44 17.62
CA SER A 23 28.09 -9.02 18.53
C SER A 23 28.05 -7.49 18.71
N VAL A 24 29.21 -6.86 18.91
CA VAL A 24 29.33 -5.41 19.07
C VAL A 24 28.87 -4.68 17.81
N ILE A 25 29.32 -5.13 16.63
CA ILE A 25 28.93 -4.52 15.35
C ILE A 25 27.42 -4.68 15.12
N PHE A 26 26.85 -5.84 15.45
CA PHE A 26 25.43 -6.11 15.25
C PHE A 26 24.53 -5.24 16.13
N THR A 27 24.91 -5.04 17.39
CA THR A 27 24.19 -4.13 18.31
C THR A 27 24.19 -2.70 17.78
N VAL A 28 25.33 -2.21 17.31
CA VAL A 28 25.42 -0.85 16.74
C VAL A 28 24.60 -0.75 15.45
N ALA A 29 24.64 -1.77 14.58
CA ALA A 29 23.88 -1.77 13.33
C ALA A 29 22.37 -1.66 13.55
N ILE A 30 21.81 -2.41 14.52
CA ILE A 30 20.37 -2.35 14.86
C ILE A 30 20.02 -1.03 15.55
N ALA A 31 20.94 -0.43 16.32
CA ALA A 31 20.68 0.87 16.94
C ALA A 31 20.60 2.01 15.90
N VAL A 32 21.30 1.87 14.77
CA VAL A 32 21.35 2.89 13.71
C VAL A 32 20.23 2.73 12.69
N ILE A 33 19.85 1.50 12.37
CA ILE A 33 18.80 1.20 11.40
C ILE A 33 17.53 0.91 12.19
N ASN A 34 16.44 1.62 11.95
CA ASN A 34 15.13 1.24 12.48
C ASN A 34 14.50 0.18 11.53
N PRO A 35 14.67 -1.14 11.77
CA PRO A 35 14.21 -2.16 10.83
C PRO A 35 12.69 -2.16 10.67
N ILE A 36 11.96 -1.75 11.71
CA ILE A 36 10.50 -1.71 11.72
C ILE A 36 10.01 -0.67 10.71
N GLU A 37 10.59 0.53 10.73
CA GLU A 37 10.25 1.60 9.80
C GLU A 37 10.57 1.21 8.34
N GLN A 38 11.67 0.48 8.12
CA GLN A 38 12.05 0.03 6.78
C GLN A 38 11.05 -1.01 6.23
N ILE A 39 10.55 -1.91 7.07
CA ILE A 39 9.52 -2.88 6.68
C ILE A 39 8.20 -2.17 6.40
N GLN A 40 7.83 -1.17 7.20
CA GLN A 40 6.63 -0.35 6.97
C GLN A 40 6.69 0.34 5.61
N LYS A 41 7.82 0.98 5.27
CA LYS A 41 8.03 1.61 3.95
C LYS A 41 7.91 0.63 2.78
N LEU A 42 8.42 -0.60 2.93
CA LEU A 42 8.29 -1.63 1.90
C LEU A 42 6.82 -2.03 1.68
N ARG A 43 6.05 -2.19 2.76
CA ARG A 43 4.61 -2.48 2.67
C ARG A 43 3.83 -1.32 2.07
N ASP A 44 4.15 -0.09 2.44
CA ASP A 44 3.51 1.09 1.88
C ASP A 44 3.80 1.24 0.38
N ALA A 45 5.05 1.04 -0.05
CA ALA A 45 5.41 1.01 -1.46
C ALA A 45 4.66 -0.10 -2.22
N GLN A 46 4.45 -1.26 -1.59
CA GLN A 46 3.64 -2.34 -2.17
C GLN A 46 2.16 -1.93 -2.30
N ARG A 47 1.57 -1.27 -1.28
CA ARG A 47 0.19 -0.76 -1.32
C ARG A 47 -0.01 0.28 -2.43
N GLU A 48 0.93 1.21 -2.57
CA GLU A 48 0.91 2.19 -3.66
C GLU A 48 0.99 1.50 -5.03
N SER A 49 1.85 0.50 -5.17
CA SER A 49 1.96 -0.29 -6.40
C SER A 49 0.68 -1.06 -6.69
N ASN A 50 0.05 -1.66 -5.68
CA ASN A 50 -1.21 -2.40 -5.80
C ASN A 50 -2.33 -1.49 -6.32
N LEU A 51 -2.49 -0.30 -5.74
CA LEU A 51 -3.50 0.65 -6.21
C LEU A 51 -3.24 1.16 -7.63
N LYS A 52 -1.98 1.38 -8.01
CA LYS A 52 -1.63 1.73 -9.40
C LYS A 52 -1.93 0.60 -10.38
N GLN A 53 -1.71 -0.65 -9.98
CA GLN A 53 -2.06 -1.82 -10.80
C GLN A 53 -3.58 -1.91 -11.01
N ILE A 54 -4.36 -1.68 -9.96
CA ILE A 54 -5.83 -1.63 -10.04
C ILE A 54 -6.27 -0.45 -10.93
N SER A 55 -5.70 0.74 -10.74
CA SER A 55 -5.99 1.93 -11.55
C SER A 55 -5.73 1.68 -13.04
N ASN A 56 -4.60 1.07 -13.41
CA ASN A 56 -4.33 0.69 -14.80
C ASN A 56 -5.37 -0.30 -15.35
N ALA A 57 -5.86 -1.22 -14.52
CA ALA A 57 -6.91 -2.16 -14.89
C ALA A 57 -8.28 -1.49 -15.05
N MET A 58 -8.60 -0.49 -14.21
CA MET A 58 -9.78 0.37 -14.36
C MET A 58 -9.74 1.12 -15.68
N ASP A 59 -8.60 1.70 -16.04
CA ASP A 59 -8.42 2.43 -17.30
C ASP A 59 -8.55 1.50 -18.51
N ALA A 60 -7.99 0.29 -18.42
CA ALA A 60 -8.16 -0.73 -19.45
C ALA A 60 -9.64 -1.15 -19.62
N PHE A 61 -10.36 -1.31 -18.51
CA PHE A 61 -11.80 -1.59 -18.53
C PHE A 61 -12.58 -0.42 -19.17
N TYR A 62 -12.24 0.82 -18.82
CA TYR A 62 -12.87 2.01 -19.39
C TYR A 62 -12.70 2.09 -20.91
N ASN A 63 -11.50 1.81 -21.41
CA ASN A 63 -11.23 1.81 -22.86
C ASN A 63 -12.10 0.83 -23.65
N ASP A 64 -12.50 -0.29 -23.03
CA ASP A 64 -13.36 -1.30 -23.67
C ASP A 64 -14.85 -0.99 -23.53
N ASN A 65 -15.26 -0.42 -22.39
CA ASN A 65 -16.68 -0.32 -22.01
C ASN A 65 -17.22 1.12 -21.98
N ASN A 66 -16.36 2.13 -22.16
CA ASN A 66 -16.66 3.57 -22.01
C ASN A 66 -17.26 3.94 -20.63
N ALA A 67 -16.97 3.13 -19.61
CA ALA A 67 -17.37 3.32 -18.24
C ALA A 67 -16.43 2.55 -17.32
N TYR A 68 -16.27 3.00 -16.08
CA TYR A 68 -15.60 2.23 -15.03
C TYR A 68 -16.52 1.12 -14.50
N PRO A 69 -15.96 0.04 -13.96
CA PRO A 69 -16.78 -1.03 -13.36
C PRO A 69 -17.55 -0.52 -12.14
N ILE A 70 -18.64 -1.20 -11.80
CA ILE A 70 -19.41 -0.94 -10.57
C ILE A 70 -18.96 -1.83 -9.41
N ASP A 71 -18.23 -2.91 -9.71
CA ASP A 71 -17.62 -3.82 -8.74
C ASP A 71 -16.16 -4.13 -9.12
N ILE A 72 -15.27 -4.16 -8.13
CA ILE A 72 -13.86 -4.55 -8.30
C ILE A 72 -13.73 -5.99 -8.86
N ALA A 73 -14.72 -6.85 -8.60
CA ALA A 73 -14.77 -8.21 -9.13
C ALA A 73 -14.88 -8.26 -10.66
N GLU A 74 -15.38 -7.20 -11.31
CA GLU A 74 -15.44 -7.11 -12.78
C GLU A 74 -14.05 -6.97 -13.42
N LEU A 75 -13.04 -6.56 -12.64
CA LEU A 75 -11.65 -6.59 -13.08
C LEU A 75 -11.05 -8.00 -12.96
N ASP A 76 -11.55 -8.81 -12.04
CA ASP A 76 -11.04 -10.15 -11.70
C ASP A 76 -11.59 -11.21 -12.67
N GLY A 77 -10.97 -11.28 -13.86
CA GLY A 77 -11.39 -12.17 -14.95
C GLY A 77 -10.29 -13.15 -15.40
N ALA A 78 -9.27 -13.38 -14.57
CA ALA A 78 -8.09 -14.22 -14.82
C ALA A 78 -7.20 -13.88 -16.03
N THR A 79 -7.64 -13.07 -17.02
CA THR A 79 -6.81 -12.66 -18.17
C THR A 79 -7.14 -11.33 -18.85
N LYS A 80 -8.23 -10.61 -18.48
CA LYS A 80 -8.65 -9.44 -19.28
C LYS A 80 -8.02 -8.11 -18.83
N TYR A 81 -8.15 -7.74 -17.55
CA TYR A 81 -7.71 -6.42 -17.07
C TYR A 81 -6.68 -6.50 -15.94
N ILE A 82 -6.82 -7.46 -15.02
CA ILE A 82 -5.81 -7.78 -13.99
C ILE A 82 -5.79 -9.30 -13.75
N GLN A 83 -4.64 -9.85 -13.33
CA GLN A 83 -4.52 -11.29 -13.07
C GLN A 83 -5.25 -11.72 -11.79
N SER A 84 -5.20 -10.87 -10.77
CA SER A 84 -5.93 -11.00 -9.51
C SER A 84 -5.93 -9.65 -8.82
N VAL A 85 -7.02 -9.26 -8.17
CA VAL A 85 -7.05 -8.03 -7.37
C VAL A 85 -6.07 -8.18 -6.19
N PRO A 86 -5.05 -7.31 -6.05
CA PRO A 86 -4.08 -7.43 -4.97
C PRO A 86 -4.75 -7.28 -3.60
N THR A 87 -4.37 -8.16 -2.67
CA THR A 87 -4.73 -8.03 -1.26
C THR A 87 -3.66 -7.23 -0.50
N ASP A 88 -4.03 -6.66 0.64
CA ASP A 88 -3.10 -5.90 1.47
C ASP A 88 -1.96 -6.80 2.00
N PRO A 89 -0.69 -6.32 2.01
CA PRO A 89 0.46 -7.14 2.42
C PRO A 89 0.59 -7.34 3.94
N SER A 90 -0.13 -6.56 4.75
CA SER A 90 -0.07 -6.65 6.21
C SER A 90 -1.15 -7.55 6.81
N ASN A 91 -2.31 -7.64 6.14
CA ASN A 91 -3.42 -8.52 6.48
C ASN A 91 -4.19 -8.89 5.21
N ALA A 92 -4.71 -10.12 5.12
CA ALA A 92 -5.63 -10.51 4.05
C ALA A 92 -7.00 -9.81 4.15
N ASP A 93 -7.22 -9.02 5.21
CA ASP A 93 -8.46 -8.27 5.42
C ASP A 93 -8.57 -7.09 4.45
N THR A 94 -9.73 -6.98 3.82
CA THR A 94 -10.06 -5.94 2.83
C THR A 94 -10.21 -4.54 3.42
N THR A 95 -10.12 -4.36 4.74
CA THR A 95 -10.32 -3.07 5.42
C THR A 95 -9.19 -2.05 5.15
N ASN A 96 -8.07 -2.49 4.58
CA ASN A 96 -6.96 -1.61 4.24
C ASN A 96 -7.10 -0.98 2.84
N TYR A 97 -7.98 -1.52 1.99
CA TYR A 97 -8.31 -0.97 0.67
C TYR A 97 -9.79 -0.64 0.60
N LEU A 98 -10.10 0.59 0.22
CA LEU A 98 -11.48 1.01 -0.01
C LEU A 98 -11.64 1.40 -1.48
N TYR A 99 -12.58 0.73 -2.15
CA TYR A 99 -12.93 0.96 -3.54
C TYR A 99 -14.28 1.68 -3.59
N ILE A 100 -14.29 2.88 -4.16
CA ILE A 100 -15.50 3.68 -4.32
C ILE A 100 -15.72 3.91 -5.81
N PHE A 101 -16.88 3.46 -6.28
CA PHE A 101 -17.34 3.62 -7.65
C PHE A 101 -18.41 4.71 -7.68
N ALA A 102 -18.62 5.33 -8.86
CA ALA A 102 -19.74 6.25 -9.03
C ALA A 102 -21.06 5.57 -8.67
N ASP A 103 -22.02 6.36 -8.17
CA ASP A 103 -23.31 5.84 -7.69
C ASP A 103 -23.98 4.95 -8.76
N THR A 104 -24.43 3.79 -8.29
CA THR A 104 -25.07 2.70 -9.05
C THR A 104 -26.36 3.08 -9.78
N SER A 105 -26.82 4.33 -9.62
CA SER A 105 -27.96 4.89 -10.33
C SER A 105 -27.65 5.18 -11.80
N ASP A 106 -26.38 5.36 -12.16
CA ASP A 106 -25.92 5.46 -13.55
C ASP A 106 -25.40 4.11 -14.05
N SER A 107 -25.94 3.64 -15.20
CA SER A 107 -25.48 2.41 -15.85
C SER A 107 -24.05 2.49 -16.41
N LEU A 108 -23.39 3.65 -16.31
CA LEU A 108 -22.08 3.94 -16.92
C LEU A 108 -21.22 4.86 -16.02
N PRO A 109 -20.61 4.34 -14.93
CA PRO A 109 -19.73 5.11 -14.05
C PRO A 109 -18.63 5.86 -14.82
N GLN A 110 -18.45 7.15 -14.56
CA GLN A 110 -17.43 8.00 -15.22
C GLN A 110 -16.30 8.45 -14.27
N TRP A 111 -16.36 8.06 -13.01
CA TRP A 111 -15.32 8.35 -12.03
C TRP A 111 -15.17 7.20 -11.02
N TYR A 112 -14.00 7.12 -10.40
CA TYR A 112 -13.74 6.20 -9.28
C TYR A 112 -12.74 6.82 -8.30
N ALA A 113 -12.74 6.32 -7.07
CA ALA A 113 -11.74 6.62 -6.07
C ALA A 113 -11.29 5.35 -5.35
N LEU A 114 -9.98 5.09 -5.35
CA LEU A 114 -9.36 3.99 -4.63
C LEU A 114 -8.54 4.54 -3.47
N PHE A 115 -8.70 3.97 -2.30
CA PHE A 115 -8.05 4.41 -1.07
C PHE A 115 -7.23 3.29 -0.45
N ALA A 116 -6.09 3.64 0.16
CA ALA A 116 -5.29 2.72 0.97
C ALA A 116 -4.96 3.33 2.34
N SER A 117 -4.96 2.47 3.35
CA SER A 117 -4.40 2.76 4.67
C SER A 117 -2.90 2.42 4.67
N LEU A 118 -2.05 3.43 4.52
CA LEU A 118 -0.61 3.28 4.70
C LEU A 118 -0.27 3.22 6.19
N GLU A 119 0.79 2.49 6.53
CA GLU A 119 1.29 2.35 7.89
C GLU A 119 2.03 3.59 8.36
N ASN A 120 2.70 4.29 7.44
CA ASN A 120 3.25 5.59 7.74
C ASN A 120 2.13 6.65 7.75
N LYS A 121 1.73 7.09 8.94
CA LYS A 121 0.69 8.09 9.18
C LYS A 121 1.21 9.52 9.26
N ASP A 122 2.37 9.85 8.68
CA ASP A 122 2.93 11.21 8.70
C ASP A 122 1.85 12.26 8.33
N SER A 123 1.30 12.91 9.36
CA SER A 123 0.10 13.76 9.28
C SER A 123 0.35 15.04 8.47
N SER A 124 1.60 15.28 8.04
CA SER A 124 2.01 16.40 7.18
C SER A 124 2.01 16.05 5.69
N LYS A 125 1.77 14.79 5.32
CA LYS A 125 1.84 14.30 3.94
C LYS A 125 0.73 13.31 3.66
N SER A 126 -0.51 13.76 3.76
CA SER A 126 -1.55 13.09 2.99
C SER A 126 -1.14 13.06 1.52
N LEU A 127 -0.95 11.85 1.02
CA LEU A 127 -0.60 11.59 -0.38
C LEU A 127 -1.86 11.49 -1.24
N CYS A 128 -3.04 11.63 -0.64
CA CYS A 128 -4.29 11.72 -1.36
C CYS A 128 -4.51 13.15 -1.85
N ALA A 129 -4.56 13.33 -3.17
CA ALA A 129 -4.82 14.64 -3.78
C ALA A 129 -6.18 15.23 -3.35
N LEU A 130 -7.15 14.37 -3.01
CA LEU A 130 -8.49 14.76 -2.59
C LEU A 130 -8.55 15.47 -1.23
N GLU A 131 -7.52 15.35 -0.39
CA GLU A 131 -7.47 16.07 0.89
C GLU A 131 -7.27 17.58 0.70
N LYS A 132 -6.55 17.98 -0.35
CA LYS A 132 -6.19 19.38 -0.58
C LYS A 132 -7.28 20.20 -1.27
N ILE A 133 -8.45 19.61 -1.48
CA ILE A 133 -9.63 20.29 -2.01
C ILE A 133 -10.20 21.17 -0.88
N GLN A 134 -10.54 22.43 -1.20
CA GLN A 134 -10.86 23.53 -0.26
C GLN A 134 -12.14 23.35 0.59
N THR A 135 -12.30 22.21 1.26
CA THR A 135 -13.32 21.95 2.27
C THR A 135 -12.65 21.65 3.61
N ASN A 136 -13.35 21.84 4.73
CA ASN A 136 -12.77 21.65 6.07
C ASN A 136 -12.26 20.22 6.34
N ASP A 137 -12.73 19.22 5.57
CA ASP A 137 -12.32 17.81 5.68
C ASP A 137 -11.84 17.20 4.34
N GLY A 138 -11.70 18.01 3.28
CA GLY A 138 -11.38 17.52 1.94
C GLY A 138 -12.52 16.70 1.30
N CYS A 139 -12.15 15.83 0.37
CA CYS A 139 -13.03 14.89 -0.33
C CYS A 139 -12.66 13.46 0.12
N LEU A 140 -13.02 13.13 1.36
CA LEU A 140 -12.63 11.91 2.07
C LEU A 140 -13.87 11.30 2.76
N PRO A 141 -13.93 9.97 2.94
CA PRO A 141 -15.04 9.34 3.64
C PRO A 141 -15.28 9.89 5.05
N GLN A 142 -16.53 9.83 5.52
CA GLN A 142 -16.82 10.23 6.91
C GLN A 142 -16.10 9.33 7.91
N ASN A 143 -15.71 9.90 9.04
CA ASN A 143 -14.96 9.21 10.10
C ASN A 143 -13.62 8.63 9.64
N ASN A 144 -12.99 9.18 8.59
CA ASN A 144 -11.66 8.79 8.12
C ASN A 144 -10.50 9.20 9.06
N ARG A 145 -10.75 9.33 10.36
CA ARG A 145 -9.75 9.65 11.37
C ARG A 145 -9.79 8.62 12.50
N ASP A 146 -8.61 8.18 12.93
CA ASP A 146 -8.47 7.30 14.07
C ASP A 146 -8.63 8.04 15.41
N THR A 147 -8.50 7.33 16.52
CA THR A 147 -8.59 7.92 17.87
C THR A 147 -7.51 8.95 18.19
N ASN A 148 -6.42 8.97 17.41
CA ASN A 148 -5.32 9.91 17.55
C ASN A 148 -5.50 11.13 16.63
N GLY A 149 -6.53 11.14 15.77
CA GLY A 149 -6.80 12.18 14.79
C GLY A 149 -6.06 11.98 13.45
N ASP A 150 -5.32 10.88 13.30
CA ASP A 150 -4.61 10.53 12.07
C ASP A 150 -5.55 9.92 11.04
N LEU A 151 -5.24 10.10 9.76
CA LEU A 151 -6.08 9.61 8.67
C LEU A 151 -6.01 8.08 8.56
N ILE A 152 -7.18 7.44 8.52
CA ILE A 152 -7.27 5.99 8.30
C ILE A 152 -6.81 5.69 6.87
N TYR A 153 -7.47 6.27 5.88
CA TYR A 153 -7.05 6.26 4.48
C TYR A 153 -6.29 7.55 4.16
N ASN A 154 -4.98 7.42 3.99
CA ASN A 154 -4.04 8.53 3.80
C ASN A 154 -3.35 8.53 2.42
N TYR A 155 -3.73 7.59 1.55
CA TYR A 155 -3.32 7.52 0.15
C TYR A 155 -4.52 7.22 -0.73
N CYS A 156 -4.59 7.85 -1.91
CA CYS A 156 -5.64 7.56 -2.86
C CYS A 156 -5.18 7.70 -4.32
N VAL A 157 -5.87 6.99 -5.20
CA VAL A 157 -5.78 7.13 -6.66
C VAL A 157 -7.20 7.34 -7.18
N VAL A 158 -7.38 8.36 -8.03
CA VAL A 158 -8.70 8.79 -8.49
C VAL A 158 -8.67 9.06 -9.98
N ALA A 159 -9.82 8.89 -10.63
CA ALA A 159 -10.00 9.29 -12.03
C ALA A 159 -11.41 9.82 -12.24
N GLY A 160 -11.55 10.72 -13.23
CA GLY A 160 -12.81 11.37 -13.58
C GLY A 160 -13.19 12.51 -12.63
N ASP A 161 -14.41 13.03 -12.84
CA ASP A 161 -15.00 14.08 -12.01
C ASP A 161 -15.61 13.45 -10.75
N VAL A 162 -14.79 13.33 -9.71
CA VAL A 162 -15.15 12.71 -8.43
C VAL A 162 -16.27 13.49 -7.72
N ASP A 163 -17.36 12.79 -7.36
CA ASP A 163 -18.41 13.36 -6.52
C ASP A 163 -18.04 13.30 -5.03
N CYS A 164 -17.53 14.41 -4.54
CA CYS A 164 -17.16 14.56 -3.14
C CYS A 164 -18.35 14.54 -2.19
N ALA A 165 -19.57 14.91 -2.61
CA ALA A 165 -20.74 14.80 -1.76
C ALA A 165 -21.08 13.33 -1.52
N TYR A 166 -20.96 12.48 -2.54
CA TYR A 166 -21.12 11.04 -2.42
C TYR A 166 -20.04 10.43 -1.52
N ILE A 167 -18.76 10.71 -1.77
CA ILE A 167 -17.65 10.21 -0.93
C ILE A 167 -17.86 10.61 0.53
N ASN A 168 -18.18 11.87 0.79
CA ASN A 168 -18.41 12.38 2.13
C ASN A 168 -19.71 11.85 2.76
N SER A 169 -20.56 11.14 2.03
CA SER A 169 -21.76 10.48 2.59
C SER A 169 -21.49 9.03 3.05
N LEU A 170 -20.40 8.43 2.58
CA LEU A 170 -20.02 7.06 2.94
C LEU A 170 -19.48 7.05 4.37
N GLN A 171 -20.14 6.26 5.22
CA GLN A 171 -19.71 6.00 6.58
C GLN A 171 -18.81 4.77 6.61
N LEU A 172 -17.59 4.93 7.14
CA LEU A 172 -16.63 3.86 7.39
C LEU A 172 -16.97 3.02 8.61
#